data_AF-A0A376FH49-F1
#
_entry.id   AF-A0A376FH49-F1
#
_cell.length_a   1.000
_cell.length_b   1.000
_cell.length_c   1.000
_cell.angle_alpha   90.00
_cell.angle_beta   90.00
_cell.angle_gamma   90.00
#
_symmetry.space_group_name_H-M   'P 1'
#
loop_
_entity.id
_entity.type
_entity.pdbx_description
1 polymer ?
#
loop_
_entity_poly.entity_id
_entity_poly.type
_entity_poly.pdbx_seq_one_letter_code
_entity_poly.pdbx_strand_id
1 'polypeptide(L)'
;MIIRTWQVAHRMKVQRGALPEETGENDNFRVKRYVAKYTINPALTHGIAHEVGSIEAGKLADLVVWSPAFFGVKPATIVKGGMIACAPMGDINASIPTPQPVHYRPMFGALGAARHATRLTFISQAASANGIPQQLNLQSATAVVKGCRTVKKADMIHNGLQPNITVDSQTYEVRVDGELITSEPADVLPMAQRYFLF
;
A
#
# COMPACT_ATOMS: atom_id res chain seq x y z
N MET A 1 3.13 -6.97 -0.94
CA MET A 1 1.70 -6.62 -1.16
C MET A 1 1.49 -5.80 -2.45
N ILE A 2 2.21 -4.67 -2.64
CA ILE A 2 2.02 -3.76 -3.79
C ILE A 2 2.09 -4.48 -5.16
N ILE A 3 3.16 -5.23 -5.43
CA ILE A 3 3.37 -5.90 -6.71
C ILE A 3 2.24 -6.87 -7.09
N ARG A 4 1.76 -7.66 -6.12
CA ARG A 4 0.68 -8.64 -6.32
C ARG A 4 -0.65 -7.93 -6.61
N THR A 5 -0.92 -6.81 -5.95
CA THR A 5 -2.10 -5.98 -6.24
C THR A 5 -2.15 -5.57 -7.71
N TRP A 6 -1.03 -5.11 -8.27
CA TRP A 6 -0.95 -4.69 -9.67
C TRP A 6 -0.97 -5.87 -10.65
N GLN A 7 -0.38 -7.01 -10.29
CA GLN A 7 -0.50 -8.24 -11.08
C GLN A 7 -1.95 -8.73 -11.17
N VAL A 8 -2.73 -8.66 -10.07
CA VAL A 8 -4.17 -8.98 -10.09
C VAL A 8 -4.94 -7.96 -10.93
N ALA A 9 -4.67 -6.66 -10.78
CA ALA A 9 -5.30 -5.62 -11.60
C ALA A 9 -5.07 -5.86 -13.10
N HIS A 10 -3.82 -6.19 -13.46
CA HIS A 10 -3.43 -6.55 -14.82
C HIS A 10 -4.16 -7.80 -15.31
N ARG A 11 -4.16 -8.90 -14.55
CA ARG A 11 -4.82 -10.15 -14.95
C ARG A 11 -6.32 -9.97 -15.13
N MET A 12 -6.96 -9.20 -14.26
CA MET A 12 -8.38 -8.88 -14.38
C MET A 12 -8.68 -8.01 -15.60
N LYS A 13 -7.78 -7.08 -15.98
CA LYS A 13 -7.92 -6.36 -17.25
C LYS A 13 -7.85 -7.31 -18.44
N VAL A 14 -6.84 -8.18 -18.47
CA VAL A 14 -6.62 -9.13 -19.57
C VAL A 14 -7.84 -10.04 -19.77
N GLN A 15 -8.42 -10.57 -18.69
CA GLN A 15 -9.55 -11.51 -18.79
C GLN A 15 -10.92 -10.84 -18.90
N ARG A 16 -11.10 -9.64 -18.31
CA ARG A 16 -12.43 -9.02 -18.16
C ARG A 16 -12.61 -7.68 -18.89
N GLY A 17 -11.60 -7.20 -19.60
CA GLY A 17 -11.67 -5.93 -20.33
C GLY A 17 -11.69 -4.69 -19.42
N ALA A 18 -12.36 -3.62 -19.84
CA ALA A 18 -12.54 -2.41 -19.03
C ALA A 18 -13.56 -2.64 -17.89
N LEU A 19 -13.44 -1.89 -16.79
CA LEU A 19 -14.48 -1.90 -15.76
C LEU A 19 -15.69 -1.07 -16.22
N PRO A 20 -16.92 -1.39 -15.78
CA PRO A 20 -18.11 -0.61 -16.12
C PRO A 20 -18.04 0.87 -15.70
N GLU A 21 -17.30 1.17 -14.63
CA GLU A 21 -17.13 2.53 -14.11
C GLU A 21 -16.02 3.32 -14.81
N GLU A 22 -15.32 2.72 -15.77
CA GLU A 22 -14.21 3.35 -16.48
C GLU A 22 -14.73 4.37 -17.52
N THR A 23 -14.06 5.52 -17.63
CA THR A 23 -14.42 6.58 -18.57
C THR A 23 -13.22 7.02 -19.40
N GLY A 24 -13.35 6.96 -20.73
CA GLY A 24 -12.28 7.28 -21.69
C GLY A 24 -11.28 6.13 -21.89
N GLU A 25 -10.22 6.40 -22.66
CA GLU A 25 -9.24 5.39 -23.07
C GLU A 25 -8.12 5.20 -22.03
N ASN A 26 -8.47 4.69 -20.84
CA ASN A 26 -7.55 4.49 -19.73
C ASN A 26 -8.04 3.41 -18.75
N ASP A 27 -7.29 3.18 -17.67
CA ASP A 27 -7.66 2.27 -16.57
C ASP A 27 -7.73 3.01 -15.22
N ASN A 28 -8.05 4.30 -15.20
CA ASN A 28 -7.92 5.13 -14.00
C ASN A 28 -8.82 4.64 -12.85
N PHE A 29 -10.06 4.25 -13.12
CA PHE A 29 -10.95 3.73 -12.10
C PHE A 29 -10.45 2.41 -11.55
N ARG A 30 -9.98 1.49 -12.41
CA ARG A 30 -9.28 0.27 -11.96
C ARG A 30 -8.06 0.61 -11.11
N VAL A 31 -7.21 1.54 -11.53
CA VAL A 31 -6.01 1.96 -10.80
C VAL A 31 -6.38 2.50 -9.42
N LYS A 32 -7.36 3.41 -9.34
CA LYS A 32 -7.89 3.96 -8.08
C LYS A 32 -8.46 2.87 -7.17
N ARG A 33 -9.24 1.93 -7.73
CA ARG A 33 -9.80 0.79 -7.00
C ARG A 33 -8.73 -0.09 -6.37
N TYR A 34 -7.62 -0.32 -7.08
CA TYR A 34 -6.55 -1.21 -6.62
C TYR A 34 -5.54 -0.54 -5.70
N VAL A 35 -5.17 0.73 -5.93
CA VAL A 35 -4.28 1.46 -5.00
C VAL A 35 -4.92 1.60 -3.62
N ALA A 36 -6.23 1.85 -3.56
CA ALA A 36 -6.97 1.95 -2.31
C ALA A 36 -6.87 0.70 -1.42
N LYS A 37 -6.67 -0.49 -2.02
CA LYS A 37 -6.58 -1.77 -1.30
C LYS A 37 -5.37 -1.87 -0.37
N TYR A 38 -4.28 -1.16 -0.66
CA TYR A 38 -3.06 -1.20 0.16
C TYR A 38 -2.67 0.17 0.75
N THR A 39 -3.46 1.21 0.51
CA THR A 39 -3.22 2.55 1.06
C THR A 39 -4.35 2.94 2.03
N ILE A 40 -5.46 3.48 1.53
CA ILE A 40 -6.49 4.13 2.37
C ILE A 40 -7.40 3.12 3.08
N ASN A 41 -7.76 2.00 2.45
CA ASN A 41 -8.69 1.04 3.05
C ASN A 41 -8.11 0.29 4.27
N PRO A 42 -6.83 -0.13 4.27
CA PRO A 42 -6.18 -0.60 5.49
C PRO A 42 -6.14 0.47 6.57
N ALA A 43 -5.86 1.74 6.20
CA ALA A 43 -5.79 2.83 7.17
C ALA A 43 -7.17 3.13 7.81
N LEU A 44 -8.25 3.07 7.03
CA LEU A 44 -9.63 3.20 7.52
C LEU A 44 -9.98 2.05 8.47
N THR A 45 -9.72 0.82 8.04
CA THR A 45 -9.99 -0.40 8.81
C THR A 45 -9.34 -0.36 10.20
N HIS A 46 -8.11 0.13 10.28
CA HIS A 46 -7.36 0.20 11.54
C HIS A 46 -7.48 1.54 12.28
N GLY A 47 -8.31 2.47 11.80
CA GLY A 47 -8.55 3.73 12.49
C GLY A 47 -7.36 4.71 12.50
N ILE A 48 -6.53 4.64 11.47
CA ILE A 48 -5.31 5.46 11.28
C ILE A 48 -5.36 6.34 10.03
N ALA A 49 -6.48 6.35 9.30
CA ALA A 49 -6.67 7.13 8.08
C ALA A 49 -6.56 8.65 8.26
N HIS A 50 -6.61 9.14 9.50
CA HIS A 50 -6.37 10.54 9.84
C HIS A 50 -4.89 10.93 9.81
N GLU A 51 -3.98 9.95 9.91
CA GLU A 51 -2.53 10.17 9.87
C GLU A 51 -1.91 9.74 8.54
N VAL A 52 -2.38 8.64 7.94
CA VAL A 52 -1.72 7.98 6.79
C VAL A 52 -2.73 7.40 5.80
N GLY A 53 -2.22 6.83 4.71
CA GLY A 53 -3.01 6.02 3.76
C GLY A 53 -3.37 6.72 2.45
N SER A 54 -3.02 7.98 2.28
CA SER A 54 -3.26 8.74 1.04
C SER A 54 -2.44 10.03 1.02
N ILE A 55 -2.34 10.63 -0.17
CA ILE A 55 -1.72 11.93 -0.37
C ILE A 55 -2.81 12.99 -0.20
N GLU A 56 -3.01 13.43 1.04
CA GLU A 56 -3.99 14.45 1.42
C GLU A 56 -3.35 15.42 2.42
N ALA A 57 -3.72 16.70 2.36
CA ALA A 57 -3.19 17.71 3.28
C ALA A 57 -3.50 17.35 4.75
N GLY A 58 -2.55 17.61 5.65
CA GLY A 58 -2.66 17.30 7.08
C GLY A 58 -2.24 15.87 7.46
N LYS A 59 -2.04 14.96 6.50
CA LYS A 59 -1.49 13.62 6.77
C LYS A 59 0.03 13.63 6.81
N LEU A 60 0.62 12.62 7.46
CA LEU A 60 2.06 12.42 7.50
C LEU A 60 2.61 12.26 6.08
N ALA A 61 3.73 12.93 5.79
CA ALA A 61 4.39 12.89 4.49
C ALA A 61 5.14 11.56 4.24
N ASP A 62 4.37 10.47 4.18
CA ASP A 62 4.81 9.14 3.82
C ASP A 62 4.55 8.89 2.34
N LEU A 63 5.59 9.09 1.53
CA LEU A 63 5.51 9.13 0.08
C LEU A 63 6.45 8.09 -0.53
N VAL A 64 6.05 7.55 -1.67
CA VAL A 64 6.90 6.67 -2.47
C VAL A 64 6.96 7.18 -3.89
N VAL A 65 8.18 7.49 -4.34
CA VAL A 65 8.43 7.96 -5.70
C VAL A 65 8.81 6.77 -6.57
N TRP A 66 8.23 6.70 -7.75
CA TRP A 66 8.44 5.62 -8.71
C TRP A 66 8.89 6.19 -10.04
N SER A 67 9.92 5.59 -10.64
CA SER A 67 10.07 5.65 -12.10
C SER A 67 8.96 4.80 -12.73
N PRO A 68 8.23 5.28 -13.75
CA PRO A 68 7.12 4.52 -14.35
C PRO A 68 7.47 3.10 -14.76
N ALA A 69 8.69 2.88 -15.29
CA ALA A 69 9.16 1.56 -15.72
C ALA A 69 9.29 0.54 -14.57
N PHE A 70 9.40 1.01 -13.32
CA PHE A 70 9.55 0.18 -12.11
C PHE A 70 8.37 0.28 -11.15
N PHE A 71 7.27 0.94 -11.57
CA PHE A 71 6.10 1.15 -10.74
C PHE A 71 5.58 -0.16 -10.15
N GLY A 72 5.37 -0.19 -8.83
CA GLY A 72 4.89 -1.36 -8.10
C GLY A 72 5.93 -2.46 -7.85
N VAL A 73 7.14 -2.33 -8.39
CA VAL A 73 8.23 -3.33 -8.28
C VAL A 73 9.38 -2.84 -7.40
N LYS A 74 10.09 -1.79 -7.84
CA LYS A 74 11.27 -1.22 -7.16
C LYS A 74 11.18 0.32 -7.13
N PRO A 75 10.84 0.95 -6.00
CA PRO A 75 10.69 2.41 -5.92
C PRO A 75 12.02 3.16 -6.03
N ALA A 76 11.98 4.40 -6.52
CA ALA A 76 13.14 5.29 -6.61
C ALA A 76 13.46 5.92 -5.24
N THR A 77 12.44 6.31 -4.48
CA THR A 77 12.64 6.95 -3.16
C THR A 77 11.49 6.59 -2.23
N ILE A 78 11.81 6.26 -0.98
CA ILE A 78 10.84 6.05 0.11
C ILE A 78 11.05 7.16 1.14
N VAL A 79 10.04 8.01 1.29
CA VAL A 79 10.00 9.13 2.22
C VAL A 79 9.14 8.77 3.43
N LYS A 80 9.63 9.03 4.63
CA LYS A 80 8.91 8.90 5.90
C LYS A 80 8.89 10.24 6.61
N GLY A 81 7.72 10.73 6.96
CA GLY A 81 7.57 11.99 7.70
C GLY A 81 8.37 13.16 7.09
N GLY A 82 8.45 13.22 5.76
CA GLY A 82 9.19 14.27 5.04
C GLY A 82 10.69 14.04 4.81
N MET A 83 11.29 12.96 5.34
CA MET A 83 12.70 12.62 5.11
C MET A 83 12.86 11.32 4.33
N ILE A 84 13.88 11.23 3.47
CA ILE A 84 14.20 9.98 2.77
C ILE A 84 14.68 8.95 3.78
N ALA A 85 13.98 7.83 3.87
CA ALA A 85 14.31 6.71 4.76
C ALA A 85 15.04 5.58 4.03
N CYS A 86 14.79 5.42 2.73
CA CYS A 86 15.44 4.40 1.90
C CYS A 86 15.41 4.80 0.42
N ALA A 87 16.50 4.53 -0.29
CA ALA A 87 16.60 4.72 -1.74
C ALA A 87 17.62 3.74 -2.34
N PRO A 88 17.53 3.39 -3.64
CA PRO A 88 18.61 2.76 -4.38
C PRO A 88 19.80 3.72 -4.40
N MET A 89 20.98 3.22 -4.00
CA MET A 89 22.20 4.02 -3.95
C MET A 89 23.38 3.19 -4.47
N GLY A 90 24.14 3.80 -5.37
CA GLY A 90 25.32 3.26 -6.00
C GLY A 90 26.52 3.09 -5.06
N ASP A 91 27.70 2.94 -5.64
CA ASP A 91 28.95 2.92 -4.89
C ASP A 91 29.14 4.22 -4.09
N ILE A 92 29.49 4.07 -2.81
CA ILE A 92 29.65 5.18 -1.85
C ILE A 92 30.95 5.95 -2.10
N ASN A 93 31.94 5.32 -2.73
CA ASN A 93 33.22 5.96 -3.06
C ASN A 93 33.27 6.49 -4.50
N ALA A 94 32.18 6.35 -5.27
CA ALA A 94 32.13 6.89 -6.63
C ALA A 94 31.93 8.41 -6.64
N SER A 95 32.21 9.04 -7.78
CA SER A 95 32.11 10.50 -7.93
C SER A 95 30.68 11.05 -7.92
N ILE A 96 29.68 10.21 -8.15
CA ILE A 96 28.25 10.51 -8.20
C ILE A 96 27.45 9.30 -7.67
N PRO A 97 26.14 9.41 -7.32
CA PRO A 97 25.42 8.33 -6.62
C PRO A 97 24.86 7.20 -7.50
N THR A 98 25.00 7.29 -8.83
CA THR A 98 24.44 6.36 -9.82
C THR A 98 25.36 5.20 -10.29
N PRO A 99 26.69 5.24 -10.15
CA PRO A 99 27.57 4.13 -10.50
C PRO A 99 27.27 2.86 -9.70
N GLN A 100 27.45 1.72 -10.36
CA GLN A 100 27.14 0.41 -9.80
C GLN A 100 28.10 0.03 -8.66
N PRO A 101 27.69 -0.82 -7.70
CA PRO A 101 26.38 -1.49 -7.62
C PRO A 101 25.29 -0.63 -6.95
N VAL A 102 24.16 -0.49 -7.64
CA VAL A 102 22.97 0.18 -7.10
C VAL A 102 22.06 -0.83 -6.41
N HIS A 103 21.92 -0.70 -5.10
CA HIS A 103 20.96 -1.47 -4.30
C HIS A 103 20.32 -0.58 -3.24
N TYR A 104 19.23 -1.05 -2.64
CA TYR A 104 18.56 -0.29 -1.57
C TYR A 104 19.48 -0.17 -0.36
N ARG A 105 19.59 1.06 0.17
CA ARG A 105 20.32 1.36 1.38
C ARG A 105 19.44 2.21 2.31
N PRO A 106 19.54 2.02 3.65
CA PRO A 106 18.93 2.95 4.59
C PRO A 106 19.53 4.35 4.40
N MET A 107 18.68 5.36 4.48
CA MET A 107 19.05 6.78 4.40
C MET A 107 18.88 7.45 5.77
N PHE A 108 19.18 8.74 5.87
CA PHE A 108 19.19 9.47 7.15
C PHE A 108 17.86 9.39 7.92
N GLY A 109 16.71 9.36 7.24
CA GLY A 109 15.40 9.18 7.88
C GLY A 109 15.21 7.84 8.60
N ALA A 110 16.14 6.88 8.42
CA ALA A 110 16.11 5.59 9.11
C ALA A 110 17.10 5.49 10.30
N LEU A 111 17.85 6.56 10.60
CA LEU A 111 18.91 6.54 11.61
C LEU A 111 18.54 7.32 12.88
N GLY A 112 18.86 6.77 14.05
CA GLY A 112 18.83 7.44 15.35
C GLY A 112 17.57 8.28 15.63
N ALA A 113 17.78 9.50 16.13
CA ALA A 113 16.71 10.46 16.44
C ALA A 113 15.89 10.87 15.21
N ALA A 114 16.48 10.93 14.02
CA ALA A 114 15.76 11.25 12.79
C ALA A 114 14.69 10.20 12.47
N ARG A 115 15.01 8.90 12.64
CA ARG A 115 14.02 7.82 12.55
C ARG A 115 12.90 8.01 13.56
N HIS A 116 13.21 8.43 14.78
CA HIS A 116 12.20 8.64 15.81
C HIS A 116 11.25 9.79 15.46
N ALA A 117 11.77 10.88 14.90
CA ALA A 117 11.01 12.05 14.47
C ALA A 117 10.16 11.85 13.20
N THR A 118 10.46 10.84 12.37
CA THR A 118 9.84 10.64 11.05
C THR A 118 8.86 9.47 10.98
N ARG A 119 8.55 8.85 12.14
CA ARG A 119 7.62 7.71 12.22
C ARG A 119 6.64 7.87 13.37
N LEU A 120 5.52 7.15 13.24
CA LEU A 120 4.52 7.02 14.27
C LEU A 120 4.53 5.62 14.89
N THR A 121 4.24 5.57 16.18
CA THR A 121 3.79 4.36 16.88
C THR A 121 2.30 4.52 17.17
N PHE A 122 1.47 3.67 16.56
CA PHE A 122 0.02 3.71 16.79
C PHE A 122 -0.35 2.99 18.07
N ILE A 123 -1.12 3.65 18.94
CA ILE A 123 -1.52 3.13 20.25
C ILE A 123 -3.03 3.27 20.46
N SER A 124 -3.59 2.50 21.39
CA SER A 124 -5.00 2.62 21.79
C SER A 124 -5.23 3.90 22.61
N GLN A 125 -6.48 4.35 22.65
CA GLN A 125 -6.91 5.47 23.49
C GLN A 125 -6.60 5.20 24.97
N ALA A 126 -6.83 3.97 25.45
CA ALA A 126 -6.50 3.57 26.82
C ALA A 126 -4.99 3.64 27.11
N ALA A 127 -4.13 3.19 26.19
CA ALA A 127 -2.68 3.27 26.37
C ALA A 127 -2.20 4.73 26.41
N SER A 128 -2.78 5.60 25.57
CA SER A 128 -2.48 7.03 25.61
C SER A 128 -2.93 7.67 26.92
N ALA A 129 -4.14 7.35 27.39
CA ALA A 129 -4.71 7.90 28.63
C ALA A 129 -3.93 7.44 29.87
N ASN A 130 -3.41 6.21 29.86
CA ASN A 130 -2.59 5.67 30.93
C ASN A 130 -1.13 6.14 30.87
N GLY A 131 -0.75 7.03 29.93
CA GLY A 131 0.61 7.55 29.83
C GLY A 131 1.66 6.49 29.46
N ILE A 132 1.25 5.42 28.75
CA ILE A 132 2.17 4.34 28.36
C ILE A 132 3.39 4.85 27.56
N PRO A 133 3.26 5.82 26.63
CA PRO A 133 4.42 6.35 25.93
C PRO A 133 5.49 6.93 26.87
N GLN A 134 5.07 7.64 27.92
CA GLN A 134 5.96 8.24 28.91
C GLN A 134 6.57 7.17 29.82
N GLN A 135 5.75 6.22 30.30
CA GLN A 135 6.23 5.12 31.14
C GLN A 135 7.31 4.27 30.46
N LEU A 136 7.18 4.06 29.15
CA LEU A 136 8.14 3.30 28.35
C LEU A 136 9.26 4.17 27.74
N ASN A 137 9.25 5.48 28.01
CA ASN A 137 10.18 6.45 27.41
C ASN A 137 10.27 6.31 25.88
N LEU A 138 9.11 6.20 25.21
CA LEU A 138 9.07 6.06 23.76
C LEU A 138 9.61 7.33 23.09
N GLN A 139 10.62 7.17 22.24
CA GLN A 139 11.28 8.28 21.54
C GLN A 139 10.56 8.70 20.26
N SER A 140 9.83 7.77 19.62
CA SER A 140 9.06 8.06 18.42
C SER A 140 7.77 8.78 18.75
N ALA A 141 7.31 9.65 17.85
CA ALA A 141 5.96 10.20 17.94
C ALA A 141 4.91 9.09 18.01
N THR A 142 3.84 9.33 18.77
CA THR A 142 2.72 8.39 18.93
C THR A 142 1.46 8.99 18.35
N ALA A 143 0.65 8.16 17.68
CA ALA A 143 -0.67 8.54 17.21
C ALA A 143 -1.73 7.58 17.76
N VAL A 144 -2.92 8.08 18.03
CA VAL A 144 -3.98 7.32 18.70
C VAL A 144 -4.99 6.80 17.70
N VAL A 145 -5.21 5.49 17.67
CA VAL A 145 -6.21 4.89 16.78
C VAL A 145 -7.62 5.31 17.18
N LYS A 146 -8.49 5.57 16.19
CA LYS A 146 -9.89 5.96 16.41
C LYS A 146 -10.78 5.58 15.23
N GLY A 147 -12.08 5.40 15.47
CA GLY A 147 -13.05 5.06 14.42
C GLY A 147 -13.09 3.59 14.00
N CYS A 148 -12.40 2.69 14.70
CA CYS A 148 -12.34 1.26 14.35
C CYS A 148 -13.66 0.50 14.54
N ARG A 149 -14.68 1.11 15.17
CA ARG A 149 -16.00 0.50 15.41
C ARG A 149 -17.09 1.02 14.48
N THR A 150 -16.85 2.16 13.84
CA THR A 150 -17.82 2.83 12.97
C THR A 150 -17.62 2.48 11.51
N VAL A 151 -16.40 2.13 11.11
CA VAL A 151 -16.06 1.73 9.73
C VAL A 151 -16.81 0.47 9.31
N LYS A 152 -17.43 0.52 8.13
CA LYS A 152 -18.21 -0.54 7.49
C LYS A 152 -17.68 -0.81 6.08
N LYS A 153 -18.20 -1.86 5.43
CA LYS A 153 -17.86 -2.18 4.04
C LYS A 153 -18.15 -1.03 3.08
N ALA A 154 -19.25 -0.29 3.29
CA ALA A 154 -19.62 0.87 2.50
C ALA A 154 -18.57 2.00 2.53
N ASP A 155 -17.76 2.09 3.59
CA ASP A 155 -16.72 3.12 3.73
C ASP A 155 -15.42 2.74 2.97
N MET A 156 -15.33 1.53 2.41
CA MET A 156 -14.16 1.08 1.66
C MET A 156 -14.11 1.75 0.30
N ILE A 157 -13.20 2.71 0.16
CA ILE A 157 -13.01 3.53 -1.04
C ILE A 157 -12.86 2.64 -2.28
N HIS A 158 -13.77 2.83 -3.24
CA HIS A 158 -13.91 2.07 -4.50
C HIS A 158 -14.12 0.55 -4.37
N ASN A 159 -14.34 0.05 -3.15
CA ASN A 159 -14.37 -1.38 -2.81
C ASN A 159 -15.56 -1.73 -1.90
N GLY A 160 -16.66 -0.98 -1.96
CA GLY A 160 -17.83 -1.13 -1.08
C GLY A 160 -18.84 -2.20 -1.46
N LEU A 161 -18.60 -3.01 -2.51
CA LEU A 161 -19.56 -4.01 -3.00
C LEU A 161 -19.88 -5.08 -1.92
N GLN A 162 -21.16 -5.36 -1.71
CA GLN A 162 -21.67 -6.41 -0.82
C GLN A 162 -22.60 -7.35 -1.61
N PRO A 163 -22.06 -8.24 -2.44
CA PRO A 163 -22.90 -9.11 -3.25
C PRO A 163 -23.43 -10.29 -2.44
N ASN A 164 -24.44 -10.97 -2.96
CA ASN A 164 -24.86 -12.25 -2.42
C ASN A 164 -23.87 -13.35 -2.88
N ILE A 165 -22.90 -13.66 -2.02
CA ILE A 165 -21.91 -14.71 -2.27
C ILE A 165 -22.41 -16.05 -1.76
N THR A 166 -22.33 -17.07 -2.60
CA THR A 166 -22.58 -18.47 -2.23
C THR A 166 -21.40 -19.33 -2.64
N VAL A 167 -21.13 -20.39 -1.88
CA VAL A 167 -20.07 -21.37 -2.17
C VAL A 167 -20.69 -22.75 -2.04
N ASP A 168 -20.59 -23.55 -3.11
CA ASP A 168 -21.03 -24.94 -3.06
C ASP A 168 -20.10 -25.77 -2.17
N SER A 169 -20.67 -26.51 -1.21
CA SER A 169 -19.89 -27.27 -0.22
C SER A 169 -19.17 -28.49 -0.78
N GLN A 170 -19.54 -28.97 -1.97
CA GLN A 170 -19.01 -30.18 -2.60
C GLN A 170 -18.04 -29.83 -3.73
N THR A 171 -18.35 -28.80 -4.53
CA THR A 171 -17.55 -28.43 -5.71
C THR A 171 -16.63 -27.23 -5.47
N TYR A 172 -16.87 -26.45 -4.41
CA TYR A 172 -16.22 -25.17 -4.13
C TYR A 172 -16.45 -24.09 -5.19
N GLU A 173 -17.45 -24.27 -6.07
CA GLU A 173 -17.87 -23.22 -6.99
C GLU A 173 -18.33 -21.99 -6.22
N VAL A 174 -17.75 -20.85 -6.55
CA VAL A 174 -18.13 -19.55 -5.99
C VAL A 174 -19.10 -18.88 -6.94
N ARG A 175 -20.27 -18.47 -6.43
CA ARG A 175 -21.25 -17.68 -7.19
C ARG A 175 -21.53 -16.35 -6.50
N VAL A 176 -21.71 -15.31 -7.31
CA VAL A 176 -22.03 -13.95 -6.90
C VAL A 176 -23.31 -13.57 -7.63
N ASP A 177 -24.38 -13.32 -6.86
CA ASP A 177 -25.70 -13.01 -7.41
C ASP A 177 -26.20 -14.07 -8.43
N GLY A 178 -25.85 -15.34 -8.17
CA GLY A 178 -26.18 -16.49 -9.02
C GLY A 178 -25.17 -16.79 -10.14
N GLU A 179 -24.31 -15.83 -10.48
CA GLU A 179 -23.32 -15.96 -11.55
C GLU A 179 -22.04 -16.66 -11.06
N LEU A 180 -21.54 -17.64 -11.82
CA LEU A 180 -20.29 -18.34 -11.52
C LEU A 180 -19.10 -17.38 -11.62
N ILE A 181 -18.30 -17.29 -10.56
CA ILE A 181 -17.07 -16.50 -10.53
C ILE A 181 -15.88 -17.44 -10.68
N THR A 182 -15.23 -17.37 -11.84
CA THR A 182 -14.01 -18.12 -12.15
C THR A 182 -13.03 -17.26 -12.94
N SER A 183 -11.78 -17.69 -13.01
CA SER A 183 -10.73 -17.06 -13.82
C SER A 183 -9.64 -18.06 -14.15
N GLU A 184 -9.08 -17.98 -15.35
CA GLU A 184 -7.99 -18.86 -15.76
C GLU A 184 -6.67 -18.48 -15.06
N PRO A 185 -5.87 -19.47 -14.62
CA PRO A 185 -4.55 -19.22 -14.08
C PRO A 185 -3.65 -18.52 -15.12
N ALA A 186 -2.62 -17.82 -14.63
CA ALA A 186 -1.69 -17.11 -15.50
C ALA A 186 -0.37 -17.89 -15.60
N ASP A 187 0.08 -18.20 -16.81
CA ASP A 187 1.39 -18.84 -17.01
C ASP A 187 2.55 -17.86 -16.76
N VAL A 188 2.35 -16.59 -17.14
CA VAL A 188 3.34 -15.51 -17.01
C VAL A 188 2.68 -14.26 -16.46
N LEU A 189 3.42 -13.51 -15.65
CA LEU A 189 2.98 -12.24 -15.07
C LEU A 189 3.93 -11.10 -15.44
N PRO A 190 3.43 -9.87 -15.59
CA PRO A 190 4.27 -8.69 -15.57
C PRO A 190 4.88 -8.53 -14.17
N MET A 191 5.82 -7.58 -14.03
CA MET A 191 6.44 -7.30 -12.73
C MET A 191 7.09 -8.55 -12.10
N ALA A 192 7.73 -9.38 -12.92
CA ALA A 192 8.34 -10.64 -12.50
C ALA A 192 9.76 -10.78 -13.08
N GLN A 193 10.02 -11.81 -13.89
CA GLN A 193 11.34 -12.20 -14.43
C GLN A 193 12.17 -11.04 -15.02
N ARG A 194 11.53 -10.00 -15.56
CA ARG A 194 12.21 -8.81 -16.10
C ARG A 194 13.00 -8.01 -15.04
N TYR A 195 12.59 -8.05 -13.77
CA TYR A 195 13.04 -7.07 -12.76
C TYR A 195 13.87 -7.65 -11.63
N PHE A 196 13.84 -8.97 -11.44
CA PHE A 196 14.48 -9.63 -10.31
C PHE A 196 15.63 -10.49 -10.81
N LEU A 197 16.74 -10.45 -10.07
CA LEU A 197 17.89 -11.30 -10.35
C LEU A 197 17.60 -12.77 -10.01
N PHE A 198 16.69 -12.99 -9.05
CA PHE A 198 16.17 -14.28 -8.60
C PHE A 198 14.68 -14.13 -8.26
#